data_AF-A0A8T2J3B6-F1
#
_entry.id   AF-A0A8T2J3B6-F1
#
_cell.length_a   1.000
_cell.length_b   1.000
_cell.length_c   1.000
_cell.angle_alpha   90.00
_cell.angle_beta   90.00
_cell.angle_gamma   90.00
#
_symmetry.space_group_name_H-M   'P 1'
#
loop_
_entity.id
_entity.type
_entity.pdbx_description
1 polymer ?
#
loop_
_entity_poly.entity_id
_entity_poly.type
_entity_poly.pdbx_seq_one_letter_code
_entity_poly.pdbx_strand_id
1 'polypeptide(L)'
;MTEGEEQAMADTCASSKSETDEKHAKPKLASQLSTVLLWTALSIAMIVIGSMHVGNCPAEPNIPIYLIVAGTFHLIAFLLIPLKLVAENLAYILESIIGLFCFCWFITGSVWVFRIYPDNPRGCNDLVYNFAFGILIFEYIFIALTIFVICLCTCCAGVLVSACCNADDPSEP
;
A
#
# COMPACT_ATOMS: atom_id res chain seq x y z
N MET A 1 11.06 -48.34 -0.73
CA MET A 1 11.48 -46.94 -0.54
C MET A 1 12.32 -46.95 0.72
N THR A 2 13.64 -46.89 0.54
CA THR A 2 14.61 -47.11 1.63
C THR A 2 14.92 -45.78 2.33
N GLU A 3 15.18 -45.81 3.64
CA GLU A 3 15.49 -44.62 4.48
C GLU A 3 16.61 -43.73 3.89
N GLY A 4 17.47 -44.29 3.03
CA GLY A 4 18.52 -43.54 2.33
C GLY A 4 18.03 -42.58 1.22
N GLU A 5 16.86 -42.81 0.61
CA GLU A 5 16.30 -41.92 -0.42
C GLU A 5 15.66 -40.67 0.21
N GLU A 6 15.05 -40.83 1.39
CA GLU A 6 14.41 -39.74 2.13
C GLU A 6 15.44 -38.74 2.68
N GLN A 7 16.58 -39.25 3.16
CA GLN A 7 17.67 -38.43 3.68
C GLN A 7 18.39 -37.65 2.57
N ALA A 8 18.59 -38.26 1.40
CA ALA A 8 19.15 -37.58 0.23
C ALA A 8 18.23 -36.45 -0.29
N MET A 9 16.91 -36.64 -0.20
CA MET A 9 15.93 -35.61 -0.57
C MET A 9 15.90 -34.46 0.45
N ALA A 10 16.00 -34.76 1.75
CA ALA A 10 16.08 -33.74 2.81
C ALA A 10 17.34 -32.86 2.70
N ASP A 11 18.49 -33.47 2.41
CA ASP A 11 19.76 -32.74 2.25
C ASP A 11 19.77 -31.86 0.99
N THR A 12 19.15 -32.33 -0.09
CA THR A 12 18.98 -31.55 -1.33
C THR A 12 18.05 -30.34 -1.10
N CYS A 13 17.00 -30.52 -0.31
CA CYS A 13 16.07 -29.44 0.07
C CYS A 13 16.72 -28.41 1.00
N ALA A 14 17.56 -28.86 1.93
CA ALA A 14 18.31 -27.98 2.84
C ALA A 14 19.36 -27.14 2.10
N SER A 15 20.07 -27.73 1.15
CA SER A 15 21.04 -27.04 0.29
C SER A 15 20.35 -25.98 -0.58
N SER A 16 19.22 -26.34 -1.21
CA SER A 16 18.38 -25.44 -2.02
C SER A 16 17.83 -24.25 -1.22
N LYS A 17 17.48 -24.45 0.05
CA LYS A 17 16.97 -23.39 0.95
C LYS A 17 18.05 -22.35 1.28
N SER A 18 19.29 -22.79 1.56
CA SER A 18 20.41 -21.88 1.87
C SER A 18 20.83 -21.00 0.68
N GLU A 19 20.83 -21.56 -0.53
CA GLU A 19 21.20 -20.83 -1.76
C GLU A 19 20.10 -19.84 -2.19
N THR A 20 18.83 -20.15 -1.87
CA THR A 20 17.68 -19.28 -2.15
C THR A 20 17.60 -18.09 -1.19
N ASP A 21 17.96 -18.25 0.10
CA ASP A 21 17.98 -17.16 1.08
C ASP A 21 19.09 -16.13 0.81
N GLU A 22 20.27 -16.55 0.36
CA GLU A 22 21.38 -15.65 0.02
C GLU A 22 21.10 -14.84 -1.26
N LYS A 23 20.51 -15.47 -2.29
CA LYS A 23 20.08 -14.78 -3.52
C LYS A 23 18.82 -13.94 -3.34
N HIS A 24 17.93 -14.25 -2.40
CA HIS A 24 16.75 -13.41 -2.10
C HIS A 24 17.07 -12.19 -1.23
N ALA A 25 18.12 -12.21 -0.40
CA ALA A 25 18.44 -11.09 0.48
C ALA A 25 18.86 -9.80 -0.26
N LYS A 26 19.61 -9.91 -1.37
CA LYS A 26 20.09 -8.77 -2.17
C LYS A 26 19.02 -8.05 -3.03
N PRO A 27 18.14 -8.72 -3.80
CA PRO A 27 17.10 -8.07 -4.60
C PRO A 27 15.95 -7.53 -3.74
N LYS A 28 15.68 -8.17 -2.59
CA LYS A 28 14.63 -7.74 -1.67
C LYS A 28 15.00 -6.39 -1.02
N LEU A 29 16.26 -6.16 -0.64
CA LEU A 29 16.68 -4.86 -0.10
C LEU A 29 16.64 -3.73 -1.16
N ALA A 30 17.10 -3.98 -2.39
CA ALA A 30 17.11 -2.99 -3.45
C ALA A 30 15.69 -2.59 -3.91
N SER A 31 14.78 -3.57 -4.02
CA SER A 31 13.36 -3.33 -4.31
C SER A 31 12.66 -2.55 -3.19
N GLN A 32 12.95 -2.88 -1.94
CA GLN A 32 12.39 -2.15 -0.79
C GLN A 32 12.89 -0.71 -0.73
N LEU A 33 14.18 -0.47 -1.01
CA LEU A 33 14.74 0.89 -1.09
C LEU A 33 14.14 1.71 -2.23
N SER A 34 13.90 1.10 -3.40
CA SER A 34 13.33 1.81 -4.54
C SER A 34 11.87 2.21 -4.30
N THR A 35 11.05 1.32 -3.72
CA THR A 35 9.67 1.64 -3.33
C THR A 35 9.61 2.74 -2.28
N VAL A 36 10.48 2.68 -1.25
CA VAL A 36 10.56 3.71 -0.21
C VAL A 36 10.94 5.07 -0.79
N LEU A 37 11.94 5.12 -1.68
CA LEU A 37 12.38 6.37 -2.29
C LEU A 37 11.27 7.00 -3.15
N LEU A 38 10.54 6.17 -3.90
CA LEU A 38 9.43 6.65 -4.73
C LEU A 38 8.29 7.23 -3.86
N TRP A 39 7.91 6.53 -2.80
CA TRP A 39 6.82 6.95 -1.91
C TRP A 39 7.16 8.22 -1.12
N THR A 40 8.41 8.32 -0.66
CA THR A 40 8.91 9.52 0.03
C THR A 40 9.02 10.72 -0.92
N ALA A 41 9.50 10.53 -2.14
CA ALA A 41 9.53 11.59 -3.16
C ALA A 41 8.11 12.11 -3.48
N LEU A 42 7.14 11.21 -3.63
CA LEU A 42 5.73 11.57 -3.82
C LEU A 42 5.20 12.39 -2.63
N SER A 43 5.50 11.95 -1.41
CA SER A 43 5.09 12.64 -0.17
C SER A 43 5.66 14.05 -0.08
N ILE A 44 6.94 14.23 -0.44
CA ILE A 44 7.60 15.54 -0.47
C ILE A 44 6.96 16.43 -1.54
N ALA A 45 6.69 15.90 -2.74
CA ALA A 45 6.04 16.64 -3.80
C ALA A 45 4.65 17.15 -3.38
N MET A 46 3.86 16.34 -2.67
CA MET A 46 2.55 16.75 -2.12
C MET A 46 2.68 17.94 -1.16
N ILE A 47 3.64 17.91 -0.24
CA ILE A 47 3.88 18.99 0.73
C ILE A 47 4.35 20.26 0.02
N VAL A 48 5.28 20.14 -0.93
CA VAL A 48 5.84 21.29 -1.66
C VAL A 48 4.77 21.95 -2.52
N ILE A 49 4.04 21.19 -3.35
CA ILE A 49 2.99 21.74 -4.21
C ILE A 49 1.87 22.36 -3.37
N GLY A 50 1.47 21.68 -2.30
CA GLY A 50 0.48 22.19 -1.34
C GLY A 50 0.93 23.51 -0.72
N SER A 51 2.16 23.58 -0.18
CA SER A 51 2.69 24.78 0.49
C SER A 51 2.91 25.98 -0.45
N MET A 52 3.36 25.75 -1.68
CA MET A 52 3.63 26.83 -2.65
C MET A 52 2.35 27.49 -3.18
N HIS A 53 1.22 26.80 -3.13
CA HIS A 53 -0.03 27.27 -3.71
C HIS A 53 -1.15 27.44 -2.67
N VAL A 54 -0.81 27.51 -1.39
CA VAL A 54 -1.75 27.90 -0.33
C VAL A 54 -2.25 29.31 -0.63
N GLY A 55 -3.54 29.46 -0.96
CA GLY A 55 -4.18 30.74 -1.23
C GLY A 55 -4.35 31.13 -2.70
N ASN A 56 -3.80 30.36 -3.65
CA ASN A 56 -3.99 30.62 -5.08
C ASN A 56 -5.26 29.98 -5.67
N CYS A 57 -6.17 29.52 -4.81
CA CYS A 57 -7.42 28.87 -5.17
C CYS A 57 -8.54 29.37 -4.25
N PRO A 58 -9.11 30.57 -4.51
CA PRO A 58 -10.22 31.11 -3.71
C PRO A 58 -11.49 30.26 -3.80
N ALA A 59 -11.63 29.44 -4.85
CA ALA A 59 -12.75 28.52 -5.01
C ALA A 59 -12.81 27.44 -3.91
N GLU A 60 -11.66 26.88 -3.52
CA GLU A 60 -11.60 25.89 -2.43
C GLU A 60 -10.20 25.90 -1.77
N PRO A 61 -10.02 26.65 -0.66
CA PRO A 61 -8.72 26.74 0.03
C PRO A 61 -8.30 25.43 0.72
N ASN A 62 -9.17 24.42 0.75
CA ASN A 62 -8.92 23.15 1.42
C ASN A 62 -8.13 22.15 0.57
N ILE A 63 -8.04 22.33 -0.75
CA ILE A 63 -7.27 21.40 -1.62
C ILE A 63 -5.77 21.40 -1.29
N PRO A 64 -5.09 22.56 -1.15
CA PRO A 64 -3.68 22.56 -0.74
C PRO A 64 -3.47 21.93 0.65
N ILE A 65 -4.41 22.14 1.58
CA ILE A 65 -4.38 21.55 2.92
C ILE A 65 -4.52 20.02 2.84
N TYR A 66 -5.41 19.51 1.96
CA TYR A 66 -5.54 18.09 1.67
C TYR A 66 -4.20 17.44 1.32
N LEU A 67 -3.47 18.05 0.38
CA LEU A 67 -2.17 17.56 -0.10
C LEU A 67 -1.10 17.58 1.00
N ILE A 68 -1.05 18.64 1.80
CA ILE A 68 -0.07 18.76 2.91
C ILE A 68 -0.33 17.66 3.93
N VAL A 69 -1.57 17.54 4.39
CA VAL A 69 -1.95 16.57 5.42
C VAL A 69 -1.69 15.14 4.91
N ALA A 70 -2.13 14.80 3.70
CA ALA A 70 -1.88 13.48 3.11
C ALA A 70 -0.37 13.15 3.00
N GLY A 71 0.47 14.13 2.63
CA GLY A 71 1.92 13.96 2.62
C GLY A 71 2.53 13.76 4.01
N THR A 72 2.07 14.50 5.02
CA THR A 72 2.58 14.34 6.39
C THR A 72 2.25 12.99 7.00
N PHE A 73 1.02 12.47 6.81
CA PHE A 73 0.63 11.17 7.34
C PHE A 73 1.42 10.02 6.68
N HIS A 74 1.75 10.13 5.39
CA HIS A 74 2.65 9.18 4.73
C HIS A 74 4.07 9.20 5.30
N LEU A 75 4.62 10.37 5.61
CA LEU A 75 5.92 10.47 6.27
C LEU A 75 5.90 9.91 7.70
N ILE A 76 4.82 10.15 8.44
CA ILE A 76 4.64 9.60 9.79
C ILE A 76 4.56 8.07 9.72
N ALA A 77 3.80 7.51 8.77
CA ALA A 77 3.73 6.06 8.55
C ALA A 77 5.11 5.46 8.25
N PHE A 78 5.94 6.17 7.46
CA PHE A 78 7.32 5.77 7.22
C PHE A 78 8.17 5.80 8.49
N LEU A 79 8.02 6.84 9.33
CA LEU A 79 8.73 6.97 10.60
C LEU A 79 8.33 5.89 11.63
N LEU A 80 7.14 5.29 11.50
CA LEU A 80 6.71 4.18 12.35
C LEU A 80 7.42 2.85 12.03
N ILE A 81 8.03 2.71 10.85
CA ILE A 81 8.75 1.49 10.46
C ILE A 81 9.89 1.14 11.45
N PRO A 82 10.83 2.04 11.79
CA PRO A 82 11.83 1.75 12.82
C PRO A 82 11.22 1.58 14.22
N LEU A 83 10.09 2.23 14.52
CA LEU A 83 9.41 2.10 15.81
C LEU A 83 8.83 0.70 16.04
N LYS A 84 8.41 0.00 14.97
CA LYS A 84 7.96 -1.40 15.04
C LYS A 84 9.03 -2.33 15.63
N LEU A 85 10.32 -1.99 15.50
CA LEU A 85 11.42 -2.78 16.05
C LEU A 85 11.54 -2.66 17.58
N VAL A 86 11.03 -1.57 18.16
CA VAL A 86 11.11 -1.29 19.60
C VAL A 86 9.79 -1.61 20.30
N ALA A 87 8.65 -1.29 19.67
CA ALA A 87 7.33 -1.43 20.25
C ALA A 87 6.29 -1.85 19.20
N GLU A 88 6.27 -3.13 18.84
CA GLU A 88 5.40 -3.68 17.79
C GLU A 88 3.90 -3.43 18.04
N ASN A 89 3.43 -3.65 19.27
CA ASN A 89 2.02 -3.52 19.62
C ASN A 89 1.55 -2.06 19.51
N LEU A 90 2.37 -1.12 19.98
CA LEU A 90 2.07 0.31 19.88
C LEU A 90 2.10 0.78 18.44
N ALA A 91 3.09 0.36 17.66
CA ALA A 91 3.21 0.73 16.26
C ALA A 91 2.03 0.20 15.42
N TYR A 92 1.54 -1.01 15.69
CA TYR A 92 0.35 -1.55 15.03
C TYR A 92 -0.92 -0.75 15.35
N ILE A 93 -1.12 -0.37 16.62
CA ILE A 93 -2.26 0.47 17.04
C ILE A 93 -2.18 1.85 16.34
N LEU A 94 -1.00 2.47 16.33
CA LEU A 94 -0.79 3.77 15.68
C LEU A 94 -1.03 3.70 14.17
N GLU A 95 -0.54 2.65 13.51
CA GLU A 95 -0.76 2.42 12.08
C GLU A 95 -2.24 2.20 11.76
N SER A 96 -2.98 1.50 12.61
CA SER A 96 -4.43 1.33 12.47
C SER A 96 -5.17 2.67 12.61
N ILE A 97 -4.81 3.49 13.60
CA ILE A 97 -5.40 4.82 13.81
C ILE A 97 -5.09 5.74 12.62
N ILE A 98 -3.85 5.74 12.15
CA ILE A 98 -3.44 6.52 10.97
C ILE A 98 -4.19 6.05 9.73
N GLY A 99 -4.32 4.74 9.53
CA GLY A 99 -5.08 4.18 8.42
C GLY A 99 -6.54 4.64 8.40
N LEU A 100 -7.21 4.62 9.57
CA LEU A 100 -8.58 5.11 9.70
C LEU A 100 -8.68 6.61 9.39
N PHE A 101 -7.75 7.40 9.93
CA PHE A 101 -7.70 8.84 9.65
C PHE A 101 -7.48 9.10 8.16
N CYS A 102 -6.51 8.43 7.53
CA CYS A 102 -6.22 8.56 6.10
C CYS A 102 -7.42 8.17 5.25
N PHE A 103 -8.16 7.13 5.63
CA PHE A 103 -9.38 6.75 4.94
C PHE A 103 -10.46 7.85 5.01
N CYS A 104 -10.73 8.39 6.21
CA CYS A 104 -11.65 9.52 6.35
C CYS A 104 -11.18 10.77 5.60
N TRP A 105 -9.87 11.02 5.61
CA TRP A 105 -9.24 12.14 4.91
C TRP A 105 -9.39 12.00 3.40
N PHE A 106 -9.16 10.81 2.85
CA PHE A 106 -9.36 10.50 1.43
C PHE A 106 -10.79 10.82 0.97
N ILE A 107 -11.80 10.37 1.72
CA ILE A 107 -13.21 10.69 1.41
C ILE A 107 -13.44 12.20 1.41
N THR A 108 -12.86 12.90 2.39
CA THR A 108 -12.96 14.36 2.50
C THR A 108 -12.29 15.05 1.30
N GLY A 109 -11.11 14.58 0.88
CA GLY A 109 -10.40 15.04 -0.31
C GLY A 109 -11.19 14.85 -1.58
N SER A 110 -11.83 13.68 -1.75
CA SER A 110 -12.73 13.41 -2.88
C SER A 110 -13.88 14.42 -2.93
N VAL A 111 -14.51 14.74 -1.80
CA VAL A 111 -15.59 15.75 -1.76
C VAL A 111 -15.07 17.13 -2.18
N TRP A 112 -13.90 17.56 -1.72
CA TRP A 112 -13.34 18.87 -2.08
C TRP A 112 -12.96 18.96 -3.56
N VAL A 113 -12.36 17.91 -4.13
CA VAL A 113 -11.97 17.90 -5.55
C VAL A 113 -13.20 17.80 -6.46
N PHE A 114 -14.17 16.95 -6.13
CA PHE A 114 -15.38 16.80 -6.95
C PHE A 114 -16.37 17.96 -6.80
N ARG A 115 -16.36 18.70 -5.68
CA ARG A 115 -17.23 19.88 -5.51
C ARG A 115 -16.96 20.98 -6.55
N ILE A 116 -15.71 21.13 -7.00
CA ILE A 116 -15.30 22.17 -7.97
C ILE A 116 -15.59 21.73 -9.42
N TYR A 117 -15.79 20.44 -9.65
CA TYR A 117 -16.15 19.91 -10.96
C TYR A 117 -17.67 20.08 -11.17
N PRO A 118 -18.19 20.80 -12.20
CA PRO A 118 -17.56 21.38 -13.39
C PRO A 118 -17.52 22.93 -13.43
N ASP A 119 -17.84 23.61 -12.33
CA ASP A 119 -18.02 25.07 -12.31
C ASP A 119 -16.68 25.81 -12.26
N ASN A 120 -16.12 26.02 -13.46
CA ASN A 120 -14.96 26.87 -13.78
C ASN A 120 -13.60 26.48 -13.17
N PRO A 121 -12.76 25.69 -13.89
CA PRO A 121 -11.33 25.55 -13.57
C PRO A 121 -10.56 26.89 -13.55
N ARG A 122 -11.13 27.97 -14.08
CA ARG A 122 -10.50 29.31 -14.12
C ARG A 122 -10.33 29.99 -12.75
N GLY A 123 -10.95 29.47 -11.69
CA GLY A 123 -10.83 30.02 -10.32
C GLY A 123 -9.67 29.46 -9.49
N CYS A 124 -8.89 28.52 -10.03
CA CYS A 124 -7.83 27.82 -9.32
C CYS A 124 -6.62 27.61 -10.24
N ASN A 125 -5.41 27.45 -9.68
CA ASN A 125 -4.25 27.04 -10.49
C ASN A 125 -4.42 25.61 -10.99
N ASP A 126 -4.35 25.44 -12.31
CA ASP A 126 -4.49 24.14 -12.98
C ASP A 126 -3.50 23.09 -12.45
N LEU A 127 -2.28 23.52 -12.05
CA LEU A 127 -1.26 22.61 -11.52
C LEU A 127 -1.72 21.88 -10.25
N VAL A 128 -2.27 22.62 -9.28
CA VAL A 128 -2.66 22.06 -7.97
C VAL A 128 -3.87 21.16 -8.12
N TYR A 129 -4.85 21.61 -8.90
CA TYR A 129 -6.06 20.85 -9.17
C TYR A 129 -5.73 19.54 -9.89
N ASN A 130 -4.98 19.58 -10.99
CA ASN A 130 -4.62 18.37 -11.73
C ASN A 130 -3.76 17.41 -10.89
N PHE A 131 -2.89 17.95 -10.03
CA PHE A 131 -2.10 17.13 -9.12
C PHE A 131 -2.97 16.45 -8.06
N ALA A 132 -3.86 17.19 -7.38
CA ALA A 132 -4.78 16.61 -6.39
C ALA A 132 -5.72 15.58 -7.02
N PHE A 133 -6.26 15.88 -8.20
CA PHE A 133 -7.08 14.95 -8.97
C PHE A 133 -6.28 13.69 -9.35
N GLY A 134 -5.04 13.85 -9.81
CA GLY A 134 -4.17 12.73 -10.16
C GLY A 134 -3.88 11.80 -8.97
N ILE A 135 -3.60 12.36 -7.80
CA ILE A 135 -3.40 11.59 -6.56
C ILE A 135 -4.67 10.82 -6.18
N LEU A 136 -5.84 11.46 -6.22
CA LEU A 136 -7.10 10.78 -5.92
C LEU A 136 -7.36 9.62 -6.88
N ILE A 137 -7.19 9.83 -8.19
CA ILE A 137 -7.38 8.77 -9.18
C ILE A 137 -6.41 7.61 -8.95
N PHE A 138 -5.15 7.90 -8.62
CA PHE A 138 -4.17 6.88 -8.27
C PHE A 138 -4.65 6.06 -7.06
N GLU A 139 -5.04 6.71 -5.96
CA GLU A 139 -5.56 6.04 -4.76
C GLU A 139 -6.80 5.18 -5.06
N TYR A 140 -7.75 5.66 -5.86
CA TYR A 140 -8.91 4.88 -6.30
C TYR A 140 -8.53 3.63 -7.10
N ILE A 141 -7.56 3.74 -8.02
CA ILE A 141 -7.06 2.61 -8.80
C ILE A 141 -6.41 1.57 -7.87
N PHE A 142 -5.58 2.01 -6.92
CA PHE A 142 -4.97 1.12 -5.94
C PHE A 142 -6.01 0.37 -5.11
N ILE A 143 -7.01 1.07 -4.60
CA ILE A 143 -8.12 0.46 -3.83
C ILE A 143 -8.87 -0.56 -4.70
N ALA A 144 -9.21 -0.20 -5.95
CA ALA A 144 -9.91 -1.10 -6.87
C ALA A 144 -9.10 -2.37 -7.17
N LEU A 145 -7.79 -2.22 -7.42
CA LEU A 145 -6.89 -3.36 -7.64
C LEU A 145 -6.76 -4.24 -6.40
N THR A 146 -6.62 -3.65 -5.20
CA THR A 146 -6.56 -4.41 -3.95
C THR A 146 -7.85 -5.21 -3.73
N ILE A 147 -9.02 -4.59 -3.91
CA ILE A 147 -10.32 -5.28 -3.80
C ILE A 147 -10.41 -6.41 -4.83
N PHE A 148 -10.00 -6.15 -6.07
CA PHE A 148 -10.01 -7.14 -7.14
C PHE A 148 -9.13 -8.35 -6.81
N VAL A 149 -7.89 -8.12 -6.37
CA VAL A 149 -6.96 -9.18 -5.96
C VAL A 149 -7.49 -9.95 -4.76
N ILE A 150 -8.02 -9.28 -3.73
CA ILE A 150 -8.62 -9.95 -2.57
C ILE A 150 -9.77 -10.84 -3.01
N CYS A 151 -10.66 -10.34 -3.87
CA CYS A 151 -11.78 -11.10 -4.40
C CYS A 151 -11.29 -12.36 -5.15
N LEU A 152 -10.32 -12.21 -6.04
CA LEU A 152 -9.70 -13.33 -6.76
C LEU A 152 -9.06 -14.33 -5.79
N CYS A 153 -8.30 -13.87 -4.80
CA CYS A 153 -7.65 -14.73 -3.82
C CYS A 153 -8.65 -15.48 -2.94
N THR A 154 -9.72 -14.83 -2.47
CA THR A 154 -10.78 -15.49 -1.69
C THR A 154 -11.56 -16.50 -2.53
N CYS A 155 -11.79 -16.22 -3.81
CA CYS A 155 -12.44 -17.14 -4.74
C CYS A 155 -11.55 -18.35 -5.06
N CYS A 156 -10.25 -18.13 -5.29
CA CYS A 156 -9.30 -19.21 -5.59
C CYS A 156 -8.96 -20.07 -4.36
N ALA A 157 -8.79 -19.45 -3.18
CA ALA A 157 -8.54 -20.19 -1.94
C ALA A 157 -9.76 -21.01 -1.51
N GLY A 158 -10.99 -20.50 -1.70
CA GLY A 158 -12.21 -21.27 -1.44
C GLY A 158 -12.33 -22.52 -2.32
N VAL A 159 -11.91 -22.43 -3.59
CA VAL A 159 -11.89 -23.57 -4.53
C VAL A 159 -10.76 -24.55 -4.18
N LEU A 160 -9.56 -24.07 -3.87
CA LEU A 160 -8.42 -24.93 -3.52
C LEU A 160 -8.60 -25.62 -2.17
N VAL A 161 -9.15 -24.95 -1.16
CA VAL A 161 -9.51 -25.59 0.12
C VAL A 161 -10.58 -26.68 -0.09
N SER A 162 -11.57 -26.43 -0.95
CA SER A 162 -12.57 -27.46 -1.29
C SER A 162 -11.98 -28.65 -2.08
N ALA A 163 -10.95 -28.43 -2.89
CA ALA A 163 -10.25 -29.49 -3.61
C ALA A 163 -9.30 -30.27 -2.69
N CYS A 164 -8.63 -29.60 -1.75
CA CYS A 164 -7.75 -30.25 -0.77
C CYS A 164 -8.55 -31.06 0.27
N CYS A 165 -9.72 -30.59 0.72
CA CYS A 165 -10.55 -31.34 1.65
C CYS A 165 -11.19 -32.61 1.02
N ASN A 166 -11.36 -32.67 -0.30
CA ASN A 166 -11.85 -33.87 -0.99
C ASN A 166 -10.75 -34.92 -1.27
N ALA A 167 -9.47 -34.59 -1.05
CA ALA A 167 -8.35 -35.52 -1.25
C ALA A 167 -7.96 -36.28 0.03
N ASP A 168 -8.61 -35.97 1.17
CA ASP A 168 -8.33 -36.51 2.50
C ASP A 168 -9.43 -37.50 2.99
N ASP A 169 -10.07 -38.25 2.08
CA ASP A 169 -10.85 -39.44 2.45
C ASP A 169 -10.14 -40.72 1.99
N PRO A 170 -9.24 -41.29 2.81
CA PRO A 170 -8.79 -42.66 2.70
C PRO A 170 -9.48 -43.53 3.77
N SER A 171 -10.68 -44.06 3.48
CA SER A 171 -11.22 -45.27 4.13
C SER A 171 -12.43 -45.81 3.34
N GLU A 172 -12.25 -46.71 2.35
CA GLU A 172 -12.18 -48.19 2.46
C GLU A 172 -13.46 -48.83 3.05
N PRO A 173 -14.03 -49.93 2.51
CA PRO A 173 -13.56 -50.87 1.47
C PRO A 173 -14.30 -50.87 0.13
#